data_AF-A0A2V9LGV1-F1
#
_entry.id   AF-A0A2V9LGV1-F1
#
_cell.length_a   1.000
_cell.length_b   1.000
_cell.length_c   1.000
_cell.angle_alpha   90.00
_cell.angle_beta   90.00
_cell.angle_gamma   90.00
#
_symmetry.space_group_name_H-M   'P 1'
#
loop_
_entity.id
_entity.type
_entity.pdbx_description
1 polymer ?
#
loop_
_entity_poly.entity_id
_entity_poly.type
_entity_poly.pdbx_seq_one_letter_code
_entity_poly.pdbx_strand_id
1 'polypeptide(L)'
;MRAPRSFFVVPFVIVSSALSAQTPAPPLTPETLPKFLTNCERSLIPLEGAYGEIENDPLPLNDENGQPLGHRPLEDRRRALADLRDTLHKLSDKPLDLRLALKLVFETEDLTDDLYDLSQIAYDNDREDLGKRLSDLMTPLDRDRAQIESYTLTLAEETEARAEELEKRNQELEQTRKGPVKK
;
A
#
# COMPACT_ATOMS: atom_id res chain seq x y z
N MET A 1 20.47 -10.09 -73.22
CA MET A 1 19.24 -9.76 -72.46
C MET A 1 19.52 -9.99 -70.97
N ARG A 2 19.63 -8.92 -70.18
CA ARG A 2 19.83 -8.96 -68.71
C ARG A 2 18.76 -8.04 -68.11
N ALA A 3 17.83 -8.60 -67.36
CA ALA A 3 16.84 -7.84 -66.59
C ALA A 3 17.41 -7.54 -65.18
N PRO A 4 17.17 -6.36 -64.61
CA PRO A 4 17.63 -6.04 -63.25
C PRO A 4 16.69 -6.63 -62.19
N ARG A 5 17.29 -7.14 -61.11
CA ARG A 5 16.60 -7.59 -59.90
C ARG A 5 16.21 -6.37 -59.06
N SER A 6 14.90 -6.12 -58.95
CA SER A 6 14.37 -5.14 -58.01
C SER A 6 14.41 -5.71 -56.59
N PHE A 7 15.24 -5.12 -55.73
CA PHE A 7 15.17 -5.32 -54.28
C PHE A 7 14.05 -4.43 -53.73
N PHE A 8 12.95 -5.06 -53.29
CA PHE A 8 11.91 -4.41 -52.51
C PHE A 8 12.34 -4.49 -51.03
N VAL A 9 12.79 -3.37 -50.47
CA VAL A 9 12.99 -3.22 -49.02
C VAL A 9 11.64 -2.81 -48.44
N VAL A 10 10.96 -3.74 -47.77
CA VAL A 10 9.76 -3.43 -46.99
C VAL A 10 10.22 -2.80 -45.67
N PRO A 11 9.82 -1.57 -45.32
CA PRO A 11 10.11 -1.02 -44.01
C PRO A 11 9.27 -1.79 -42.98
N PHE A 12 9.95 -2.54 -42.12
CA PHE A 12 9.35 -3.10 -40.92
C PHE A 12 9.06 -1.93 -39.98
N VAL A 13 7.82 -1.43 -40.00
CA VAL A 13 7.34 -0.52 -38.96
C VAL A 13 7.19 -1.36 -37.71
N ILE A 14 8.21 -1.33 -36.86
CA ILE A 14 8.13 -1.80 -35.49
C ILE A 14 7.16 -0.84 -34.80
N VAL A 15 5.89 -1.25 -34.72
CA VAL A 15 4.91 -0.61 -33.84
C VAL A 15 5.40 -0.90 -32.42
N SER A 16 6.15 0.04 -31.86
CA SER A 16 6.48 0.06 -30.45
C SER A 16 5.18 0.11 -29.66
N SER A 17 4.73 -1.03 -29.13
CA SER A 17 3.69 -1.10 -28.10
C SER A 17 4.21 -0.60 -26.75
N ALA A 18 4.83 0.57 -26.74
CA ALA A 18 5.29 1.28 -25.54
C ALA A 18 4.40 2.51 -25.32
N LEU A 19 3.10 2.29 -25.28
CA LEU A 19 2.14 3.24 -24.77
C LEU A 19 1.01 2.44 -24.10
N SER A 20 1.36 1.70 -23.05
CA SER A 20 0.38 1.46 -21.99
C SER A 20 0.13 2.82 -21.38
N ALA A 21 -0.92 3.49 -21.88
CA ALA A 21 -1.50 4.64 -21.21
C ALA A 21 -1.67 4.26 -19.75
N GLN A 22 -0.97 4.98 -18.87
CA GLN A 22 -1.20 4.97 -17.43
C GLN A 22 -2.60 5.54 -17.22
N THR A 23 -3.61 4.71 -17.47
CA THR A 23 -4.96 4.98 -17.03
C THR A 23 -4.86 4.86 -15.52
N PRO A 24 -5.07 5.94 -14.75
CA PRO A 24 -5.05 5.84 -13.29
C PRO A 24 -6.00 4.72 -12.91
N ALA A 25 -5.55 3.84 -12.02
CA ALA A 25 -6.40 2.75 -11.54
C ALA A 25 -7.72 3.35 -11.05
N PRO A 26 -8.87 2.71 -11.32
CA PRO A 26 -10.15 3.22 -10.85
C PRO A 26 -10.09 3.43 -9.34
N PRO A 27 -10.71 4.51 -8.82
CA PRO A 27 -10.70 4.79 -7.39
C PRO A 27 -11.31 3.61 -6.63
N LEU A 28 -10.75 3.32 -5.46
CA LEU A 28 -11.28 2.26 -4.59
C LEU A 28 -12.65 2.68 -4.05
N THR A 29 -13.54 1.71 -3.97
CA THR A 29 -14.89 1.84 -3.41
C THR A 29 -15.08 0.78 -2.32
N PRO A 30 -16.08 0.91 -1.43
CA PRO A 30 -16.36 -0.09 -0.41
C PRO A 30 -16.56 -1.52 -0.98
N GLU A 31 -17.07 -1.64 -2.21
CA GLU A 31 -17.29 -2.92 -2.88
C GLU A 31 -16.01 -3.52 -3.48
N THR A 32 -15.07 -2.67 -3.89
CA THR A 32 -13.83 -3.09 -4.56
C THR A 32 -12.65 -3.21 -3.59
N LEU A 33 -12.72 -2.53 -2.44
CA LEU A 33 -11.71 -2.51 -1.40
C LEU A 33 -11.34 -3.92 -0.90
N PRO A 34 -12.27 -4.83 -0.53
CA PRO A 34 -11.91 -6.15 0.00
C PRO A 34 -10.99 -6.96 -0.94
N LYS A 35 -11.27 -6.89 -2.25
CA LYS A 35 -10.46 -7.57 -3.27
C LYS A 35 -9.08 -6.93 -3.39
N PHE A 36 -9.00 -5.60 -3.30
CA PHE A 36 -7.74 -4.88 -3.29
C PHE A 36 -6.89 -5.27 -2.07
N LEU A 37 -7.47 -5.23 -0.85
CA LEU A 37 -6.78 -5.57 0.39
C LEU A 37 -6.27 -7.02 0.39
N THR A 38 -7.03 -7.95 -0.19
CA THR A 38 -6.59 -9.35 -0.38
C THR A 38 -5.34 -9.43 -1.27
N ASN A 39 -5.22 -8.58 -2.28
CA ASN A 39 -4.03 -8.55 -3.15
C ASN A 39 -2.84 -7.91 -2.44
N CYS A 40 -3.06 -6.86 -1.63
CA CYS A 40 -2.04 -6.27 -0.77
C CYS A 40 -1.51 -7.30 0.23
N GLU A 41 -2.38 -8.06 0.90
CA GLU A 41 -1.94 -9.13 1.80
C GLU A 41 -1.06 -10.14 1.07
N ARG A 42 -1.42 -10.49 -0.16
CA ARG A 42 -0.67 -11.46 -0.97
C ARG A 42 0.70 -10.93 -1.40
N SER A 43 0.85 -9.61 -1.60
CA SER A 43 2.14 -8.99 -1.95
C SER A 43 3.12 -8.97 -0.77
N LEU A 44 2.64 -9.17 0.46
CA LEU A 44 3.46 -9.24 1.68
C LEU A 44 4.07 -10.62 1.96
N ILE A 45 3.66 -11.66 1.25
CA ILE A 45 4.18 -13.04 1.47
C ILE A 45 5.71 -13.12 1.35
N PRO A 46 6.36 -12.49 0.35
CA PRO A 46 7.83 -12.53 0.24
C PRO A 46 8.55 -11.92 1.45
N LEU A 47 7.92 -10.96 2.14
CA LEU A 47 8.52 -10.30 3.30
C LEU A 47 8.63 -11.23 4.50
N GLU A 48 7.63 -12.08 4.75
CA GLU A 48 7.74 -13.13 5.78
C GLU A 48 8.92 -14.06 5.52
N GLY A 49 9.09 -14.45 4.26
CA GLY A 49 10.23 -15.27 3.83
C GLY A 49 11.55 -14.58 4.12
N ALA A 50 11.68 -13.30 3.76
CA ALA A 50 12.86 -12.50 4.04
C ALA A 50 13.16 -12.37 5.55
N TYR A 51 12.14 -12.13 6.39
CA TYR A 51 12.31 -12.13 7.85
C TYR A 51 12.69 -13.51 8.40
N GLY A 52 12.20 -14.59 7.80
CA GLY A 52 12.62 -15.96 8.13
C GLY A 52 14.08 -16.22 7.80
N GLU A 53 14.53 -15.78 6.63
CA GLU A 53 15.93 -15.89 6.18
C GLU A 53 16.86 -15.11 7.10
N ILE A 54 16.55 -13.84 7.41
CA ILE A 54 17.39 -12.99 8.28
C ILE A 54 17.55 -13.59 9.69
N GLU A 55 16.49 -14.13 10.26
CA GLU A 55 16.52 -14.71 11.62
C GLU A 55 17.39 -15.97 11.71
N ASN A 56 17.32 -16.82 10.69
CA ASN A 56 17.98 -18.13 10.68
C ASN A 56 19.34 -18.10 9.99
N ASP A 57 19.80 -16.91 9.59
CA ASP A 57 21.06 -16.75 8.90
C ASP A 57 22.25 -17.00 9.85
N PRO A 58 23.19 -17.91 9.53
CA PRO A 58 24.40 -18.11 10.33
C PRO A 58 25.33 -16.90 10.37
N LEU A 59 25.19 -15.95 9.43
CA LEU A 59 25.92 -14.70 9.40
C LEU A 59 24.92 -13.54 9.58
N PRO A 60 24.77 -13.01 10.81
CA PRO A 60 23.78 -11.97 11.08
C PRO A 60 24.11 -10.70 10.31
N LEU A 61 23.07 -9.98 9.91
CA LEU A 61 23.22 -8.60 9.48
C LEU A 61 23.71 -7.76 10.65
N ASN A 62 24.66 -6.87 10.44
CA ASN A 62 25.13 -5.93 11.45
C ASN A 62 24.65 -4.51 11.14
N ASP A 63 24.28 -3.75 12.15
CA ASP A 63 23.88 -2.36 12.02
C ASP A 63 25.09 -1.44 11.72
N GLU A 64 24.82 -0.14 11.59
CA GLU A 64 25.82 0.91 11.38
C GLU A 64 26.92 0.97 12.46
N ASN A 65 26.66 0.40 13.65
CA ASN A 65 27.62 0.31 14.75
C ASN A 65 28.37 -1.04 14.79
N GLY A 66 28.16 -1.89 13.79
CA GLY A 66 28.71 -3.23 13.71
C GLY A 66 28.11 -4.21 14.73
N GLN A 67 26.97 -3.87 15.34
CA GLN A 67 26.25 -4.78 16.23
C GLN A 67 25.33 -5.67 15.41
N PRO A 68 25.21 -6.97 15.71
CA PRO A 68 24.26 -7.83 15.02
C PRO A 68 22.85 -7.27 15.21
N LEU A 69 22.10 -7.21 14.12
CA LEU A 69 20.68 -6.92 14.09
C LEU A 69 19.99 -7.94 15.02
N GLY A 70 19.64 -7.48 16.21
CA GLY A 70 19.15 -8.37 17.25
C GLY A 70 17.80 -9.01 16.88
N HIS A 71 17.48 -10.12 17.55
CA HIS A 71 16.17 -10.76 17.43
C HIS A 71 15.01 -9.81 17.78
N ARG A 72 15.19 -8.92 18.76
CA ARG A 72 14.13 -8.01 19.22
C ARG A 72 13.66 -7.03 18.12
N PRO A 73 14.57 -6.30 17.42
CA PRO A 73 14.19 -5.53 16.23
C PRO A 73 13.42 -6.34 15.17
N LEU A 74 13.77 -7.61 14.95
CA LEU A 74 13.10 -8.44 13.95
C LEU A 74 11.73 -8.97 14.43
N GLU A 75 11.60 -9.31 15.72
CA GLU A 75 10.33 -9.66 16.35
C GLU A 75 9.33 -8.50 16.31
N ASP A 76 9.80 -7.29 16.59
CA ASP A 76 8.96 -6.09 16.55
C ASP A 76 8.46 -5.82 15.11
N ARG A 77 9.32 -5.98 14.09
CA ARG A 77 8.92 -5.92 12.67
C ARG A 77 7.94 -7.00 12.26
N ARG A 78 8.10 -8.23 12.75
CA ARG A 78 7.12 -9.31 12.53
C ARG A 78 5.78 -9.00 13.18
N ARG A 79 5.78 -8.40 14.38
CA ARG A 79 4.56 -7.96 15.05
C ARG A 79 3.87 -6.87 14.23
N ALA A 80 4.61 -5.86 13.75
CA ALA A 80 4.07 -4.82 12.88
C ALA A 80 3.44 -5.40 11.61
N LEU A 81 4.10 -6.36 10.95
CA LEU A 81 3.55 -7.05 9.79
C LEU A 81 2.26 -7.84 10.11
N ALA A 82 2.20 -8.49 11.28
CA ALA A 82 1.00 -9.19 11.74
C ALA A 82 -0.15 -8.22 12.05
N ASP A 83 0.15 -7.09 12.69
CA ASP A 83 -0.83 -6.04 13.01
C ASP A 83 -1.38 -5.40 11.74
N LEU A 84 -0.54 -5.14 10.73
CA LEU A 84 -0.97 -4.65 9.42
C LEU A 84 -1.95 -5.61 8.74
N ARG A 85 -1.68 -6.92 8.78
CA ARG A 85 -2.59 -7.94 8.20
C ARG A 85 -3.92 -8.02 8.93
N ASP A 86 -3.89 -7.96 10.25
CA ASP A 86 -5.10 -7.89 11.05
C ASP A 86 -5.91 -6.62 10.71
N THR A 87 -5.26 -5.48 10.49
CA THR A 87 -5.91 -4.26 9.98
C THR A 87 -6.51 -4.47 8.59
N LEU A 88 -5.79 -5.12 7.66
CA LEU A 88 -6.30 -5.45 6.32
C LEU A 88 -7.60 -6.28 6.40
N HIS A 89 -7.62 -7.32 7.24
CA HIS A 89 -8.80 -8.16 7.43
C HIS A 89 -9.97 -7.40 8.06
N LYS A 90 -9.70 -6.64 9.13
CA LYS A 90 -10.73 -5.85 9.81
C LYS A 90 -11.34 -4.77 8.89
N LEU A 91 -10.51 -4.14 8.07
CA LEU A 91 -10.98 -3.15 7.10
C LEU A 91 -11.75 -3.81 5.95
N SER A 92 -11.34 -5.01 5.51
CA SER A 92 -12.09 -5.80 4.53
C SER A 92 -13.51 -6.14 5.03
N ASP A 93 -13.66 -6.45 6.32
CA ASP A 93 -14.98 -6.70 6.94
C ASP A 93 -15.78 -5.41 7.18
N LYS A 94 -15.11 -4.28 7.33
CA LYS A 94 -15.70 -2.97 7.63
C LYS A 94 -15.11 -1.89 6.73
N PRO A 95 -15.43 -1.90 5.43
CA PRO A 95 -14.77 -1.01 4.46
C PRO A 95 -14.98 0.48 4.79
N LEU A 96 -16.11 0.84 5.39
CA LEU A 96 -16.44 2.22 5.76
C LEU A 96 -15.84 2.69 7.10
N ASP A 97 -14.96 1.91 7.74
CA ASP A 97 -14.33 2.30 9.00
C ASP A 97 -13.10 3.19 8.73
N LEU A 98 -13.32 4.51 8.82
CA LEU A 98 -12.30 5.54 8.59
C LEU A 98 -11.06 5.36 9.48
N ARG A 99 -11.25 4.90 10.72
CA ARG A 99 -10.14 4.72 11.66
C ARG A 99 -9.26 3.55 11.23
N LEU A 100 -9.85 2.46 10.76
CA LEU A 100 -9.10 1.33 10.22
C LEU A 100 -8.39 1.69 8.92
N ALA A 101 -9.03 2.46 8.04
CA ALA A 101 -8.41 2.95 6.81
C ALA A 101 -7.19 3.83 7.10
N LEU A 102 -7.31 4.78 8.03
CA LEU A 102 -6.21 5.63 8.45
C LEU A 102 -5.08 4.84 9.14
N LYS A 103 -5.43 3.88 10.02
CA LYS A 103 -4.45 2.99 10.65
C LYS A 103 -3.63 2.24 9.60
N LEU A 104 -4.29 1.73 8.55
CA LEU A 104 -3.63 1.02 7.48
C LEU A 104 -2.66 1.90 6.67
N VAL A 105 -2.99 3.18 6.44
CA VAL A 105 -2.07 4.13 5.78
C VAL A 105 -0.76 4.23 6.56
N PHE A 106 -0.85 4.48 7.87
CA PHE A 106 0.34 4.62 8.73
C PHE A 106 1.13 3.32 8.84
N GLU A 107 0.46 2.19 9.07
CA GLU A 107 1.16 0.90 9.17
C GLU A 107 1.87 0.52 7.85
N THR A 108 1.32 0.93 6.70
CA THR A 108 1.97 0.69 5.39
C THR A 108 3.17 1.62 5.19
N GLU A 109 3.12 2.85 5.69
CA GLU A 109 4.26 3.78 5.68
C GLU A 109 5.39 3.28 6.59
N ASP A 110 5.08 2.94 7.83
CA ASP A 110 6.04 2.36 8.78
C ASP A 110 6.73 1.13 8.19
N LEU A 111 5.98 0.26 7.50
CA LEU A 111 6.54 -0.92 6.85
C LEU A 111 7.50 -0.57 5.71
N THR A 112 7.19 0.45 4.91
CA THR A 112 8.07 0.90 3.82
C THR A 112 9.38 1.48 4.37
N ASP A 113 9.31 2.24 5.46
CA ASP A 113 10.51 2.77 6.14
C ASP A 113 11.36 1.62 6.74
N ASP A 114 10.73 0.64 7.40
CA ASP A 114 11.39 -0.56 7.91
C ASP A 114 12.11 -1.36 6.80
N LEU A 115 11.47 -1.47 5.63
CA LEU A 115 12.05 -2.13 4.45
C LEU A 115 13.23 -1.36 3.89
N TYR A 116 13.14 -0.03 3.85
CA TYR A 116 14.25 0.81 3.43
C TYR A 116 15.46 0.59 4.34
N ASP A 117 15.29 0.71 5.65
CA ASP A 117 16.35 0.53 6.63
C ASP A 117 16.99 -0.87 6.54
N LEU A 118 16.15 -1.92 6.48
CA LEU A 118 16.65 -3.28 6.31
C LEU A 118 17.36 -3.50 4.98
N SER A 119 16.92 -2.85 3.91
CA SER A 119 17.59 -2.95 2.61
C SER A 119 18.98 -2.31 2.67
N GLN A 120 19.12 -1.13 3.30
CA GLN A 120 20.41 -0.46 3.48
C GLN A 120 21.36 -1.32 4.32
N ILE A 121 20.88 -1.82 5.46
CA ILE A 121 21.65 -2.73 6.32
C ILE A 121 22.09 -3.98 5.53
N ALA A 122 21.22 -4.56 4.71
CA ALA A 122 21.58 -5.71 3.89
C ALA A 122 22.68 -5.37 2.87
N TYR A 123 22.60 -4.22 2.19
CA TYR A 123 23.66 -3.76 1.29
C TYR A 123 24.99 -3.52 2.02
N ASP A 124 24.95 -2.91 3.20
CA ASP A 124 26.15 -2.65 4.02
C ASP A 124 26.83 -3.93 4.52
N ASN A 125 26.10 -5.05 4.56
CA ASN A 125 26.60 -6.38 4.95
C ASN A 125 26.90 -7.28 3.74
N ASP A 126 27.11 -6.71 2.56
CA ASP A 126 27.38 -7.44 1.31
C ASP A 126 26.27 -8.46 0.93
N ARG A 127 25.04 -8.25 1.40
CA ARG A 127 23.87 -9.08 1.09
C ARG A 127 23.02 -8.46 -0.02
N GLU A 128 23.63 -8.25 -1.19
CA GLU A 128 23.00 -7.58 -2.35
C GLU A 128 21.64 -8.19 -2.74
N ASP A 129 21.53 -9.52 -2.80
CA ASP A 129 20.28 -10.20 -3.17
C ASP A 129 19.16 -9.99 -2.15
N LEU A 130 19.49 -9.91 -0.86
CA LEU A 130 18.52 -9.60 0.19
C LEU A 130 18.12 -8.12 0.14
N GLY A 131 19.10 -7.22 0.04
CA GLY A 131 18.87 -5.79 -0.09
C GLY A 131 17.96 -5.47 -1.27
N LYS A 132 18.22 -6.09 -2.41
CA LYS A 132 17.40 -5.95 -3.62
C LYS A 132 15.98 -6.46 -3.43
N ARG A 133 15.81 -7.67 -2.86
CA ARG A 133 14.48 -8.23 -2.61
C ARG A 133 13.65 -7.33 -1.68
N LEU A 134 14.27 -6.77 -0.65
CA LEU A 134 13.60 -5.83 0.28
C LEU A 134 13.24 -4.51 -0.42
N SER A 135 14.16 -3.93 -1.20
CA SER A 135 13.88 -2.69 -1.94
C SER A 135 12.82 -2.87 -3.04
N ASP A 136 12.79 -4.03 -3.70
CA ASP A 136 11.82 -4.33 -4.75
C ASP A 136 10.38 -4.42 -4.19
N LEU A 137 10.22 -4.71 -2.89
CA LEU A 137 8.93 -4.71 -2.21
C LEU A 137 8.39 -3.30 -1.91
N MET A 138 9.24 -2.28 -1.86
CA MET A 138 8.82 -0.91 -1.54
C MET A 138 7.94 -0.31 -2.64
N THR A 139 8.27 -0.54 -3.91
CA THR A 139 7.50 0.01 -5.05
C THR A 139 6.01 -0.40 -5.05
N PRO A 140 5.66 -1.70 -4.92
CA PRO A 140 4.25 -2.07 -4.82
C PRO A 140 3.60 -1.55 -3.54
N LEU A 141 4.31 -1.47 -2.41
CA LEU A 141 3.78 -0.92 -1.16
C LEU A 141 3.48 0.58 -1.25
N ASP A 142 4.36 1.38 -1.86
CA ASP A 142 4.13 2.80 -2.09
C ASP A 142 2.91 3.04 -2.97
N ARG A 143 2.78 2.24 -4.05
CA ARG A 143 1.60 2.30 -4.92
C ARG A 143 0.33 1.94 -4.15
N ASP A 144 0.35 0.85 -3.39
CA ASP A 144 -0.80 0.38 -2.64
C ASP A 144 -1.18 1.39 -1.54
N ARG A 145 -0.19 1.97 -0.83
CA ARG A 145 -0.38 3.08 0.12
C ARG A 145 -1.09 4.27 -0.52
N ALA A 146 -0.64 4.72 -1.70
CA ALA A 146 -1.27 5.84 -2.39
C ALA A 146 -2.75 5.57 -2.73
N GLN A 147 -3.11 4.32 -3.07
CA GLN A 147 -4.51 3.95 -3.30
C GLN A 147 -5.33 3.93 -2.00
N ILE A 148 -4.75 3.43 -0.91
CA ILE A 148 -5.39 3.41 0.42
C ILE A 148 -5.57 4.84 0.95
N GLU A 149 -4.58 5.72 0.76
CA GLU A 149 -4.65 7.13 1.14
C GLU A 149 -5.77 7.84 0.39
N SER A 150 -5.83 7.68 -0.95
CA SER A 150 -6.90 8.24 -1.76
C SER A 150 -8.29 7.74 -1.33
N TYR A 151 -8.41 6.46 -1.00
CA TYR A 151 -9.64 5.88 -0.45
C TYR A 151 -10.01 6.50 0.91
N THR A 152 -9.03 6.64 1.79
CA THR A 152 -9.19 7.19 3.14
C THR A 152 -9.63 8.64 3.09
N LEU A 153 -9.08 9.44 2.18
CA LEU A 153 -9.50 10.83 1.95
C LEU A 153 -10.96 10.91 1.51
N THR A 154 -11.35 10.08 0.53
CA THR A 154 -12.74 10.02 0.06
C THR A 154 -13.69 9.66 1.20
N LEU A 155 -13.32 8.66 2.02
CA LEU A 155 -14.12 8.24 3.16
C LEU A 155 -14.21 9.33 4.25
N ALA A 156 -13.15 10.12 4.43
CA ALA A 156 -13.15 11.26 5.35
C ALA A 156 -14.11 12.36 4.89
N GLU A 157 -14.07 12.72 3.60
CA GLU A 157 -14.97 13.70 2.98
C GLU A 157 -16.45 13.26 3.10
N GLU A 158 -16.75 11.99 2.82
CA GLU A 158 -18.10 11.43 2.98
C GLU A 158 -18.56 11.45 4.44
N THR A 159 -17.65 11.18 5.38
CA THR A 159 -17.95 11.20 6.82
C THR A 159 -18.24 12.61 7.31
N GLU A 160 -17.46 13.60 6.86
CA GLU A 160 -17.67 15.02 7.17
C GLU A 160 -19.01 15.50 6.61
N ALA A 161 -19.29 15.27 5.33
CA ALA A 161 -20.55 15.64 4.70
C ALA A 161 -21.77 15.04 5.42
N ARG A 162 -21.67 13.78 5.86
CA ARG A 162 -22.72 13.12 6.63
C ARG A 162 -22.90 13.73 8.03
N ALA A 163 -21.81 14.14 8.67
CA ALA A 163 -21.88 14.80 9.97
C ALA A 163 -22.61 16.15 9.85
N GLU A 164 -22.27 16.96 8.85
CA GLU A 164 -22.95 18.24 8.57
C GLU A 164 -24.45 18.05 8.31
N GLU A 165 -24.83 17.04 7.51
CA GLU A 165 -26.24 16.72 7.25
C GLU A 165 -26.99 16.38 8.55
N LEU A 166 -26.38 15.54 9.40
CA LEU A 166 -26.96 15.14 10.68
C LEU A 166 -27.08 16.32 11.64
N GLU A 167 -26.10 17.23 11.68
CA GLU A 167 -26.17 18.46 12.47
C GLU A 167 -27.31 19.36 12.02
N LYS A 168 -27.43 19.60 10.71
CA LYS A 168 -28.53 20.39 10.15
C LYS A 168 -29.89 19.78 10.50
N ARG A 169 -30.02 18.46 10.35
CA ARG A 169 -31.26 17.75 10.68
C ARG A 169 -31.58 17.82 12.18
N ASN A 170 -30.57 17.73 13.05
CA ASN A 170 -30.76 17.94 14.48
C ASN A 170 -31.24 19.36 14.80
N GLN A 171 -30.67 20.39 14.17
CA GLN A 171 -31.10 21.78 14.34
C GLN A 171 -32.56 21.99 13.89
N GLU A 172 -32.95 21.44 12.74
CA GLU A 172 -34.33 21.50 12.23
C GLU A 172 -35.32 20.81 13.20
N LEU A 173 -34.93 19.66 13.76
CA LEU A 173 -35.72 18.93 14.76
C LEU A 173 -35.85 19.70 16.07
N GLU A 174 -34.79 20.40 16.51
CA GLU A 174 -34.86 21.25 17.69
C GLU A 174 -35.77 22.47 17.49
N GLN A 175 -35.73 23.09 16.31
CA GLN A 175 -36.59 24.24 15.99
C GLN A 175 -38.07 23.83 15.91
N THR A 176 -38.36 22.67 15.32
CA THR A 176 -39.73 22.12 15.31
C THR A 176 -40.22 21.71 16.69
N ARG A 177 -39.34 21.19 17.57
CA ARG A 177 -39.67 20.92 18.98
C ARG A 177 -39.90 22.20 19.82
N LYS A 178 -39.27 23.32 19.45
CA LYS A 178 -39.43 24.63 20.13
C LYS A 178 -40.61 25.46 19.59
N GLY A 179 -41.37 24.98 18.60
CA GLY A 179 -42.52 25.69 18.02
C GLY A 179 -43.79 25.70 18.88
N PRO A 180 -44.69 26.67 18.65
CA PRO A 180 -44.88 27.84 19.48
C PRO A 180 -45.47 27.51 20.87
N VAL A 181 -44.94 28.15 21.92
CA VAL A 181 -45.66 28.30 23.19
C VAL A 181 -46.92 29.12 22.90
N LYS A 182 -48.07 28.44 22.76
CA LYS A 182 -49.37 29.09 22.71
C LYS A 182 -49.56 29.86 24.02
N LYS A 183 -49.46 31.18 23.95
CA LYS A 183 -49.97 32.10 24.97
C LYS A 183 -51.49 32.17 24.88
#